data_AF-A0AAJ2W037-F1
#
_entry.id   AF-A0AAJ2W037-F1
#
_cell.length_a   1.000
_cell.length_b   1.000
_cell.length_c   1.000
_cell.angle_alpha   90.00
_cell.angle_beta   90.00
_cell.angle_gamma   90.00
#
_symmetry.space_group_name_H-M   'P 1'
#
loop_
_entity.id
_entity.type
_entity.pdbx_description
1 polymer ?
#
loop_
_entity_poly.entity_id
_entity_poly.type
_entity_poly.pdbx_seq_one_letter_code
_entity_poly.pdbx_strand_id
1 'polypeptide(L)'
;MKTVSVTEFRGNIKKYLDIAESEKLVIHRSKGKSFVVIPLNEEDDDTLLNNAQKAAIDEALEDVANGRVQSHKDVTEETKQRFPNLFNR
;
A
#
# COMPACT_ATOMS: atom_id res chain seq x y z
N MET A 1 -4.37 0.03 -24.19
CA MET A 1 -3.00 -0.08 -23.60
C MET A 1 -2.05 0.66 -24.49
N LYS A 2 -1.45 1.75 -24.01
CA LYS A 2 -0.55 2.59 -24.81
C LYS A 2 0.82 2.71 -24.15
N THR A 3 1.87 2.41 -24.89
CA THR A 3 3.26 2.51 -24.43
C THR A 3 3.90 3.76 -25.03
N VAL A 4 4.51 4.59 -24.18
CA VAL A 4 5.15 5.85 -24.61
C VAL A 4 6.55 5.96 -24.03
N SER A 5 7.44 6.62 -24.76
CA SER A 5 8.77 6.95 -24.22
C SER A 5 8.68 8.11 -23.22
N VAL A 6 9.67 8.20 -22.31
CA VAL A 6 9.76 9.32 -21.37
C VAL A 6 9.81 10.67 -22.09
N THR A 7 10.50 10.75 -23.23
CA THR A 7 10.66 12.00 -24.00
C THR A 7 9.32 12.46 -24.59
N GLU A 8 8.58 11.56 -25.23
CA GLU A 8 7.26 11.87 -25.80
C GLU A 8 6.25 12.22 -24.72
N PHE A 9 6.29 11.50 -23.59
CA PHE A 9 5.44 11.79 -22.44
C PHE A 9 5.69 13.20 -21.89
N ARG A 10 6.96 13.60 -21.71
CA ARG A 10 7.32 14.94 -21.24
C ARG A 10 6.87 16.04 -22.20
N GLY A 11 6.97 15.81 -23.51
CA GLY A 11 6.58 16.80 -24.52
C GLY A 11 5.07 17.01 -24.62
N ASN A 12 4.25 16.03 -24.20
CA ASN A 12 2.79 16.06 -24.34
C ASN A 12 2.07 15.57 -23.09
N ILE A 13 2.51 16.03 -21.91
CA ILE A 13 2.08 15.47 -20.63
C ILE A 13 0.55 15.48 -20.45
N LYS A 14 -0.11 16.60 -20.80
CA LYS A 14 -1.57 16.76 -20.65
C LYS A 14 -2.34 15.71 -21.47
N LYS A 15 -2.02 15.60 -22.76
CA LYS A 15 -2.65 14.62 -23.67
C LYS A 15 -2.52 13.18 -23.16
N TYR A 16 -1.36 12.85 -22.58
CA TYR A 16 -1.15 11.49 -22.07
C TYR A 16 -1.82 11.25 -20.72
N LEU A 17 -2.03 12.27 -19.89
CA LEU A 17 -2.87 12.17 -18.70
C LEU A 17 -4.35 11.98 -19.08
N ASP A 18 -4.86 12.72 -20.06
CA ASP A 18 -6.22 12.53 -20.59
C ASP A 18 -6.41 11.10 -21.16
N ILE A 19 -5.36 10.54 -21.79
CA ILE A 19 -5.37 9.15 -22.23
C ILE A 19 -5.30 8.20 -21.03
N ALA A 20 -4.53 8.53 -19.99
CA ALA A 20 -4.42 7.69 -18.79
C ALA A 20 -5.76 7.55 -18.07
N GLU A 21 -6.62 8.58 -18.11
CA GLU A 21 -7.98 8.53 -17.56
C GLU A 21 -8.89 7.49 -18.25
N SER A 22 -8.70 7.27 -19.54
CA SER A 22 -9.51 6.34 -20.34
C SER A 22 -8.86 4.96 -20.55
N GLU A 23 -7.53 4.91 -20.61
CA GLU A 23 -6.76 3.71 -20.91
C GLU A 23 -5.46 3.63 -20.11
N LYS A 24 -5.05 2.40 -19.76
CA LYS A 24 -3.76 2.13 -19.12
C LYS A 24 -2.58 2.64 -19.97
N LEU A 25 -1.85 3.63 -19.43
CA LEU A 25 -0.66 4.21 -20.01
C LEU A 25 0.60 3.61 -19.37
N VAL A 26 1.54 3.13 -20.20
CA VAL A 26 2.83 2.60 -19.76
C VAL A 26 3.94 3.52 -20.26
N ILE A 27 4.72 4.07 -19.34
CA ILE A 27 5.89 4.89 -19.64
C ILE A 27 7.11 3.97 -19.64
N HIS A 28 7.64 3.72 -20.84
CA HIS A 28 8.87 2.97 -21.03
C HIS A 28 10.08 3.92 -20.92
N ARG A 29 11.02 3.58 -20.03
CA ARG A 29 12.34 4.20 -19.97
C ARG A 29 13.37 3.33 -20.70
N SER A 30 14.12 3.91 -21.63
CA SER A 30 15.16 3.22 -22.42
C SER A 30 16.25 2.55 -21.56
N LYS A 31 16.50 3.06 -20.36
CA LYS A 31 17.35 2.44 -19.34
C LYS A 31 16.63 2.42 -18.00
N GLY A 32 16.03 1.29 -17.63
CA GLY A 32 15.45 1.08 -16.30
C GLY A 32 14.04 0.47 -16.32
N LYS A 33 13.34 0.61 -15.20
CA LYS A 33 11.98 0.09 -15.02
C LYS A 33 10.96 0.96 -15.79
N SER A 34 9.93 0.31 -16.33
CA SER A 34 8.76 0.98 -16.89
C SER A 34 7.76 1.29 -15.79
N PHE A 35 7.04 2.40 -15.93
CA PHE A 35 6.03 2.83 -14.97
C PHE A 35 4.65 2.77 -15.61
N VAL A 36 3.63 2.51 -14.80
CA VAL A 36 2.23 2.56 -15.23
C VAL A 36 1.60 3.79 -14.60
N VAL A 37 0.92 4.60 -15.41
CA VAL A 37 0.11 5.74 -14.93
C VAL A 37 -1.34 5.30 -14.94
N ILE A 38 -2.01 5.49 -13.80
CA ILE A 38 -3.41 5.19 -13.58
C ILE A 38 -4.00 6.43 -12.89
N PRO A 39 -5.20 6.90 -13.27
CA PRO A 39 -5.89 7.96 -12.56
C PRO A 39 -6.14 7.53 -11.12
N LEU A 40 -5.93 8.44 -10.18
CA LEU A 40 -6.42 8.27 -8.81
C LEU A 40 -7.87 8.72 -8.83
N ASN A 41 -8.81 7.78 -8.94
CA ASN A 41 -10.21 8.06 -8.63
C ASN A 41 -10.40 7.92 -7.12
N GLU A 42 -11.14 8.83 -6.50
CA GLU A 42 -11.49 8.74 -5.07
C GLU A 42 -12.31 7.47 -4.75
N GLU A 43 -12.87 6.81 -5.77
CA GLU A 43 -13.59 5.53 -5.65
C GLU A 43 -12.70 4.28 -5.86
N ASP A 44 -11.45 4.43 -6.32
CA ASP A 44 -10.46 3.34 -6.40
C ASP A 44 -9.73 3.15 -5.06
N ASP A 45 -10.49 3.18 -3.96
CA ASP A 45 -10.06 2.69 -2.63
C ASP A 45 -9.77 1.17 -2.65
N ASP A 46 -10.06 0.51 -3.78
CA ASP A 46 -9.63 -0.84 -4.06
C ASP A 46 -8.13 -0.93 -4.39
N THR A 47 -7.37 -0.97 -3.30
CA THR A 47 -6.24 -1.90 -3.07
C THR A 47 -4.82 -1.39 -3.26
N LEU A 48 -4.43 -0.41 -2.44
CA LEU A 48 -3.03 -0.29 -2.00
C LEU A 48 -2.56 -1.47 -1.11
N LEU A 49 -3.50 -2.23 -0.57
CA LEU A 49 -3.24 -3.38 0.30
C LEU A 49 -3.13 -4.66 -0.52
N ASN A 50 -2.06 -5.42 -0.29
CA ASN A 50 -1.92 -6.77 -0.84
C ASN A 50 -2.88 -7.75 -0.13
N ASN A 51 -3.10 -8.93 -0.73
CA ASN A 51 -4.03 -9.93 -0.18
C ASN A 51 -3.67 -10.39 1.24
N ALA A 52 -2.38 -10.45 1.58
CA ALA A 52 -1.95 -10.84 2.93
C ALA A 52 -2.29 -9.76 3.96
N GLN A 53 -2.19 -8.48 3.59
CA GLN A 53 -2.59 -7.35 4.43
C GLN A 53 -4.10 -7.31 4.63
N LYS A 54 -4.89 -7.58 3.59
CA LYS A 54 -6.36 -7.70 3.73
C LYS A 54 -6.74 -8.82 4.70
N ALA A 55 -6.19 -10.01 4.50
CA ALA A 55 -6.46 -11.17 5.37
C ALA A 55 -6.09 -10.90 6.84
N ALA A 56 -4.94 -10.26 7.10
CA ALA A 56 -4.53 -9.90 8.45
C ALA A 56 -5.44 -8.86 9.11
N ILE A 57 -6.00 -7.92 8.34
CA ILE A 57 -6.98 -6.95 8.85
C ILE A 57 -8.29 -7.65 9.18
N ASP A 58 -8.77 -8.54 8.32
CA ASP A 58 -10.01 -9.30 8.55
C ASP A 58 -9.89 -10.16 9.82
N GLU A 59 -8.76 -10.84 10.00
CA GLU A 59 -8.45 -11.61 11.22
C GLU A 59 -8.42 -10.70 12.46
N ALA A 60 -7.75 -9.55 12.38
CA ALA A 60 -7.69 -8.60 13.49
C ALA A 60 -9.08 -8.05 13.87
N LEU A 61 -9.95 -7.80 12.89
CA LEU A 61 -11.33 -7.39 13.13
C LEU A 61 -12.15 -8.49 13.82
N GLU A 62 -11.94 -9.75 13.41
CA GLU A 62 -12.57 -10.90 14.06
C GLU A 62 -12.09 -11.08 15.51
N ASP A 63 -10.81 -10.87 15.76
CA ASP A 63 -10.22 -10.91 17.10
C ASP A 63 -10.78 -9.83 18.01
N VAL A 64 -10.95 -8.61 17.49
CA VAL A 64 -11.61 -7.51 18.22
C VAL A 64 -13.06 -7.88 18.55
N ALA A 65 -13.81 -8.42 17.59
CA ALA A 65 -15.21 -8.80 17.79
C ALA A 65 -15.38 -9.92 18.83
N ASN A 66 -14.45 -10.87 18.86
CA ASN A 66 -14.45 -11.99 19.80
C ASN A 66 -13.74 -11.68 21.12
N GLY A 67 -13.23 -10.46 21.32
CA GLY A 67 -12.50 -10.06 22.53
C GLY A 67 -11.15 -10.76 22.69
N ARG A 68 -10.57 -11.31 21.62
CA ARG A 68 -9.21 -11.88 21.58
C ARG A 68 -8.15 -10.78 21.48
N VAL A 69 -8.32 -9.74 22.27
CA VAL A 69 -7.44 -8.56 22.31
C VAL A 69 -6.85 -8.41 23.70
N GLN A 70 -5.63 -7.87 23.76
CA GLN A 70 -4.96 -7.58 25.02
C GLN A 70 -4.61 -6.10 25.08
N SER A 71 -4.75 -5.50 26.26
CA SER A 71 -4.32 -4.13 26.50
C SER A 71 -2.80 -4.05 26.40
N HIS A 72 -2.31 -3.03 25.68
CA HIS A 72 -0.88 -2.78 25.57
C HIS A 72 -0.21 -2.67 26.95
N LYS A 73 -0.90 -2.06 27.93
CA LYS A 73 -0.37 -1.89 29.29
C LYS A 73 -0.15 -3.25 29.96
N ASP A 74 -1.15 -4.14 29.88
CA ASP A 74 -1.13 -5.44 30.55
C ASP A 74 -0.04 -6.34 29.95
N VAL A 75 0.06 -6.37 28.61
CA VAL A 75 1.12 -7.10 27.89
C VAL A 75 2.50 -6.56 28.25
N THR A 76 2.64 -5.23 28.37
CA THR A 76 3.92 -4.60 28.70
C THR A 76 4.35 -4.92 30.13
N GLU A 77 3.42 -4.89 31.09
CA GLU A 77 3.69 -5.26 32.48
C GLU A 77 4.08 -6.75 32.60
N GLU A 78 3.33 -7.64 31.95
CA GLU A 78 3.64 -9.07 31.91
C GLU A 78 5.01 -9.35 31.26
N THR A 79 5.32 -8.68 30.16
CA THR A 79 6.59 -8.86 29.44
C THR A 79 7.77 -8.36 30.28
N LYS A 80 7.61 -7.25 31.00
CA LYS A 80 8.61 -6.74 31.96
C LYS A 80 8.83 -7.70 33.11
N GLN A 81 7.76 -8.34 33.60
CA GLN A 81 7.85 -9.34 34.66
C GLN A 81 8.55 -10.62 34.20
N ARG A 82 8.26 -11.08 32.97
CA ARG A 82 8.85 -12.29 32.38
C ARG A 82 10.31 -12.09 31.95
N PHE A 83 10.66 -10.91 31.45
CA PHE A 83 11.99 -10.61 30.93
C PHE A 83 12.59 -9.31 31.51
N PRO A 84 12.82 -9.24 32.83
CA PRO A 84 13.27 -8.02 33.50
C PRO A 84 14.62 -7.50 32.96
N ASN A 85 15.50 -8.42 32.52
CA ASN A 85 16.82 -8.10 31.99
C ASN A 85 16.79 -7.30 30.67
N LEU A 86 15.66 -7.31 29.94
CA LEU A 86 15.51 -6.57 28.67
C LEU A 86 15.03 -5.13 28.86
N PHE A 87 14.53 -4.78 30.05
CA PHE A 87 13.94 -3.47 30.34
C PHE A 87 14.71 -2.67 31.40
N ASN A 88 15.75 -3.26 32.00
CA ASN A 88 16.67 -2.56 32.89
C ASN A 88 17.79 -1.92 32.04
N ARG A 89 17.68 -0.63 31.75
CA ARG A 89 18.75 0.17 31.14
C ARG A 89 18.96 1.46 31.92
#